data_AF-H1VNI7-F1
#
_entry.id   AF-H1VNI7-F1
#
_cell.length_a   1.000
_cell.length_b   1.000
_cell.length_c   1.000
_cell.angle_alpha   90.00
_cell.angle_beta   90.00
_cell.angle_gamma   90.00
#
_symmetry.space_group_name_H-M   'P 1'
#
loop_
_entity.id
_entity.type
_entity.pdbx_description
1 polymer ?
#
loop_
_entity_poly.entity_id
_entity_poly.type
_entity_poly.pdbx_seq_one_letter_code
_entity_poly.pdbx_strand_id
1 'polypeptide(L)'
;MSAHRYVAYTSDIGESFRPVAHPALVRSAYGISWLYILGDVSYEGYKAYWSNQRILNPHLQLTARQAKITGLPDAVSDATAPSSEVVPGGKIAPLDDYRTVMIQRGIFQSIASMGLPAFTIHSVVRYSGRALKDVKNTKVRTWGPIGLGLAVVPFLPSLFDEPVENAVEWIFHKGFETYGGKAFVGDAPATGREDLLAKRPKEKEL
;
A
#
# COMPACT_ATOMS: atom_id res chain seq x y z
N MET A 1 -11.58 2.65 11.75
CA MET A 1 -12.57 1.89 10.96
C MET A 1 -12.01 0.48 10.72
N SER A 2 -12.05 -0.40 11.73
CA SER A 2 -11.23 -1.65 11.76
C SER A 2 -12.03 -2.95 11.63
N ALA A 3 -13.26 -2.90 11.09
CA ALA A 3 -14.10 -4.09 10.96
C ALA A 3 -14.00 -4.82 9.60
N HIS A 4 -13.43 -4.19 8.56
CA HIS A 4 -13.41 -4.75 7.19
C HIS A 4 -12.17 -5.60 6.83
N ARG A 5 -11.20 -5.77 7.74
CA ARG A 5 -10.03 -6.66 7.55
C ARG A 5 -10.20 -8.07 8.13
N TYR A 6 -11.26 -8.31 8.92
CA TYR A 6 -11.49 -9.61 9.57
C TYR A 6 -12.15 -10.67 8.67
N VAL A 7 -12.76 -10.27 7.55
CA VAL A 7 -13.39 -11.20 6.59
C VAL A 7 -12.35 -11.94 5.73
N ALA A 8 -11.10 -11.47 5.70
CA ALA A 8 -10.00 -12.12 4.97
C ALA A 8 -9.34 -13.29 5.73
N TYR A 9 -9.67 -13.51 7.01
CA TYR A 9 -9.02 -14.50 7.88
C TYR A 9 -9.66 -15.89 7.88
N THR A 10 -10.82 -16.02 7.25
CA THR A 10 -11.49 -17.32 7.10
C THR A 10 -11.01 -18.06 5.84
N SER A 11 -10.18 -17.43 5.01
CA SER A 11 -9.76 -17.97 3.70
C SER A 11 -8.67 -19.05 3.82
N ASP A 12 -7.85 -19.01 4.85
CA ASP A 12 -6.76 -19.99 5.04
C ASP A 12 -7.22 -21.26 5.79
N ILE A 13 -8.48 -21.28 6.27
CA ILE A 13 -9.17 -22.48 6.79
C ILE A 13 -9.57 -23.44 5.64
N GLY A 14 -9.39 -23.02 4.38
CA GLY A 14 -9.75 -23.76 3.17
C GLY A 14 -8.93 -25.02 2.89
N GLU A 15 -7.72 -25.16 3.44
CA GLU A 15 -6.84 -26.30 3.10
C GLU A 15 -7.32 -27.64 3.72
N SER A 16 -8.20 -27.57 4.73
CA SER A 16 -8.97 -28.72 5.24
C SER A 16 -10.23 -29.08 4.42
N PHE A 17 -10.63 -28.24 3.45
CA PHE A 17 -11.80 -28.45 2.59
C PHE A 17 -11.42 -28.95 1.20
N ARG A 18 -10.77 -30.12 1.15
CA ARG A 18 -10.39 -30.79 -0.11
C ARG A 18 -11.49 -30.88 -1.21
N PRO A 19 -12.81 -30.70 -0.95
CA PRO A 19 -13.82 -30.63 -2.01
C PRO A 19 -14.74 -29.36 -2.03
N VAL A 20 -14.33 -28.15 -1.60
CA VAL A 20 -15.31 -27.00 -1.52
C VAL A 20 -14.89 -25.65 -2.15
N ALA A 21 -13.61 -25.39 -2.46
CA ALA A 21 -13.24 -24.18 -3.21
C ALA A 21 -12.90 -24.53 -4.66
N HIS A 22 -13.85 -24.35 -5.59
CA HIS A 22 -13.57 -24.50 -7.02
C HIS A 22 -12.39 -23.58 -7.41
N PRO A 23 -11.41 -24.02 -8.22
CA PRO A 23 -10.25 -23.20 -8.59
C PRO A 23 -10.61 -21.81 -9.13
N ALA A 24 -11.80 -21.66 -9.71
CA ALA A 24 -12.33 -20.36 -10.13
C ALA A 24 -12.59 -19.40 -8.96
N LEU A 25 -13.02 -19.87 -7.79
CA LEU A 25 -13.25 -19.03 -6.60
C LEU A 25 -11.93 -18.45 -6.07
N VAL A 26 -10.90 -19.29 -6.01
CA VAL A 26 -9.56 -18.84 -5.61
C VAL A 26 -9.03 -17.82 -6.61
N ARG A 27 -9.14 -18.11 -7.92
CA ARG A 27 -8.75 -17.17 -8.98
C ARG A 27 -9.56 -15.87 -8.94
N SER A 28 -10.85 -15.91 -8.64
CA SER A 28 -11.67 -14.71 -8.49
C SER A 28 -11.28 -13.89 -7.26
N ALA A 29 -10.94 -14.54 -6.15
CA ALA A 29 -10.44 -13.85 -4.96
C ALA A 29 -9.12 -13.12 -5.26
N TYR A 30 -8.19 -13.79 -5.94
CA TYR A 30 -6.96 -13.15 -6.46
C TYR A 30 -7.29 -12.00 -7.42
N GLY A 31 -8.25 -12.17 -8.32
CA GLY A 31 -8.69 -11.13 -9.23
C GLY A 31 -9.25 -9.90 -8.51
N ILE A 32 -10.03 -10.09 -7.44
CA ILE A 32 -10.56 -9.02 -6.59
C ILE A 32 -9.41 -8.30 -5.86
N SER A 33 -8.43 -9.04 -5.32
CA SER A 33 -7.24 -8.45 -4.67
C SER A 33 -6.44 -7.59 -5.66
N TRP A 34 -6.20 -8.08 -6.87
CA TRP A 34 -5.51 -7.31 -7.91
C TRP A 34 -6.30 -6.08 -8.36
N LEU A 35 -7.63 -6.21 -8.50
CA LEU A 35 -8.50 -5.07 -8.82
C LEU A 35 -8.45 -4.00 -7.73
N TYR A 36 -8.41 -4.41 -6.45
CA TYR A 36 -8.27 -3.50 -5.33
C TYR A 36 -6.94 -2.75 -5.36
N ILE A 37 -5.81 -3.48 -5.51
CA ILE A 37 -4.47 -2.87 -5.62
C ILE A 37 -4.44 -1.89 -6.80
N LEU A 38 -4.98 -2.28 -7.95
CA LEU A 38 -5.02 -1.43 -9.14
C LEU A 38 -5.85 -0.17 -8.90
N GLY A 39 -7.00 -0.30 -8.23
CA GLY A 39 -7.86 0.84 -7.87
C GLY A 39 -7.16 1.80 -6.91
N ASP A 40 -6.51 1.28 -5.88
CA ASP A 40 -5.78 2.04 -4.87
C ASP A 40 -4.56 2.78 -5.48
N VAL A 41 -3.75 2.09 -6.30
CA VAL A 41 -2.63 2.69 -7.04
C VAL A 41 -3.11 3.75 -8.03
N SER A 42 -4.23 3.50 -8.73
CA SER A 42 -4.80 4.45 -9.68
C SER A 42 -5.33 5.70 -8.99
N TYR A 43 -5.99 5.55 -7.84
CA TYR A 43 -6.55 6.66 -7.07
C TYR A 43 -5.46 7.55 -6.47
N GLU A 44 -4.45 6.97 -5.82
CA GLU A 44 -3.31 7.74 -5.30
C GLU A 44 -2.46 8.34 -6.43
N GLY A 45 -2.29 7.60 -7.54
CA GLY A 45 -1.63 8.10 -8.75
C GLY A 45 -2.36 9.31 -9.35
N TYR A 46 -3.69 9.31 -9.35
CA TYR A 46 -4.50 10.44 -9.81
C TYR A 46 -4.28 11.69 -8.93
N LYS A 47 -4.21 11.52 -7.60
CA LYS A 47 -3.91 12.62 -6.68
C LYS A 47 -2.50 13.17 -6.89
N ALA A 48 -1.50 12.29 -6.98
CA ALA A 48 -0.11 12.67 -7.25
C ALA A 48 0.02 13.41 -8.59
N TYR A 49 -0.68 12.96 -9.62
CA TYR A 49 -0.72 13.64 -10.92
C TYR A 49 -1.20 15.10 -10.82
N TRP A 50 -2.32 15.35 -10.14
CA TRP A 50 -2.84 16.72 -10.01
C TRP A 50 -1.98 17.59 -9.11
N SER A 51 -1.37 17.02 -8.07
CA SER A 51 -0.37 17.72 -7.26
C SER A 51 0.81 18.18 -8.12
N ASN A 52 1.37 17.27 -8.92
CA ASN A 52 2.47 17.54 -9.85
C ASN A 52 2.09 18.63 -10.87
N GLN A 53 0.88 18.56 -11.42
CA GLN A 53 0.38 19.56 -12.37
C GLN A 53 0.28 20.97 -11.76
N ARG A 54 -0.04 21.10 -10.47
CA ARG A 54 -0.05 22.41 -9.78
C ARG A 54 1.35 22.99 -9.57
N ILE A 55 2.34 22.14 -9.32
CA ILE A 55 3.75 22.56 -9.21
C ILE A 55 4.29 23.03 -10.57
N LEU A 56 3.92 22.34 -11.65
CA LEU A 56 4.35 22.71 -13.01
C LEU A 56 3.59 23.93 -13.55
N ASN A 57 2.30 24.04 -13.24
CA ASN A 57 1.42 25.10 -13.71
C ASN A 57 0.76 25.80 -12.50
N PRO A 58 1.40 26.81 -11.89
CA PRO A 58 0.88 27.49 -10.69
C PRO A 58 -0.50 28.14 -10.87
N HIS A 59 -0.88 28.47 -12.10
CA HIS A 59 -2.19 29.06 -12.43
C HIS A 59 -3.29 28.03 -12.71
N LEU A 60 -2.99 26.73 -12.61
CA LEU A 60 -3.95 25.67 -12.87
C LEU A 60 -5.05 25.66 -11.82
N GLN A 61 -6.27 25.93 -12.26
CA GLN A 61 -7.46 25.89 -11.41
C GLN A 61 -8.13 24.53 -11.52
N LEU A 62 -8.34 23.86 -10.38
CA LEU A 62 -9.10 22.63 -10.31
C LEU A 62 -10.60 22.94 -10.33
N THR A 63 -11.37 22.09 -11.00
CA THR A 63 -12.84 22.12 -10.90
C THR A 63 -13.26 21.68 -9.50
N ALA A 64 -14.37 22.20 -8.97
CA ALA A 64 -14.96 21.79 -7.68
C ALA A 64 -15.03 20.26 -7.47
N ARG A 65 -15.38 19.52 -8.54
CA ARG A 65 -15.39 18.05 -8.51
C ARG A 65 -13.97 17.46 -8.33
N GLN A 66 -12.98 18.00 -9.04
CA GLN A 66 -11.61 17.49 -9.02
C GLN A 66 -10.95 17.76 -7.67
N ALA A 67 -11.09 18.96 -7.13
CA ALA A 67 -10.52 19.30 -5.83
C ALA A 67 -11.20 18.53 -4.70
N LYS A 68 -12.52 18.30 -4.78
CA LYS A 68 -13.21 17.36 -3.87
C LYS A 68 -12.68 15.92 -3.94
N ILE A 69 -12.39 15.39 -5.15
CA ILE A 69 -11.89 14.01 -5.32
C ILE A 69 -10.44 13.88 -4.85
N THR A 70 -9.63 14.91 -5.11
CA THR A 70 -8.19 14.91 -4.80
C THR A 70 -7.85 15.38 -3.40
N GLY A 71 -8.76 16.10 -2.74
CA GLY A 71 -8.53 16.76 -1.47
C GLY A 71 -7.64 18.02 -1.58
N LEU A 72 -7.38 18.49 -2.80
CA LEU A 72 -6.63 19.73 -3.06
C LEU A 72 -7.58 20.94 -2.91
N PRO A 73 -7.10 22.12 -2.48
CA PRO A 73 -7.93 23.31 -2.38
C PRO A 73 -8.51 23.75 -3.74
N ASP A 74 -9.78 24.16 -3.73
CA ASP A 74 -10.52 24.68 -4.89
C ASP A 74 -10.06 26.09 -5.26
N ALA A 75 -9.96 26.38 -6.57
CA ALA A 75 -9.68 27.73 -7.05
C ALA A 75 -10.86 28.72 -6.89
N VAL A 76 -12.05 28.22 -6.53
CA VAL A 76 -13.31 28.97 -6.59
C VAL A 76 -13.86 29.35 -5.21
N SER A 77 -13.27 28.87 -4.11
CA SER A 77 -13.75 29.17 -2.75
C SER A 77 -13.09 30.39 -2.10
N ASP A 78 -12.02 30.93 -2.69
CA ASP A 78 -11.28 32.08 -2.15
C ASP A 78 -11.37 33.32 -3.06
N ALA A 79 -12.59 33.77 -3.37
CA ALA A 79 -12.78 35.12 -3.92
C ALA A 79 -12.66 36.23 -2.84
N THR A 80 -12.56 35.86 -1.55
CA THR A 80 -12.49 36.78 -0.40
C THR A 80 -11.17 36.66 0.39
N ALA A 81 -10.40 35.60 0.20
CA ALA A 81 -9.03 35.50 0.72
C ALA A 81 -8.05 35.96 -0.37
N PRO A 82 -7.00 36.74 -0.05
CA PRO A 82 -5.96 37.03 -1.04
C PRO A 82 -5.41 35.68 -1.51
N SER A 83 -5.40 35.43 -2.83
CA SER A 83 -4.92 34.20 -3.45
C SER A 83 -3.46 33.93 -3.06
N SER A 84 -3.25 33.29 -1.91
CA SER A 84 -1.96 33.27 -1.21
C SER A 84 -1.49 31.85 -0.92
N GLU A 85 -1.72 30.91 -1.83
CA GLU A 85 -0.79 29.80 -2.01
C GLU A 85 -0.56 29.63 -3.50
N VAL A 86 0.16 30.61 -4.08
CA VAL A 86 0.90 30.35 -5.32
C VAL A 86 1.89 29.25 -4.97
N VAL A 87 1.55 28.01 -5.33
CA VAL A 87 2.52 26.91 -5.29
C VAL A 87 3.70 27.39 -6.13
N PRO A 88 4.91 27.53 -5.56
CA PRO A 88 6.04 28.06 -6.30
C PRO A 88 6.23 27.18 -7.54
N GLY A 89 6.08 27.79 -8.72
CA GLY A 89 6.32 27.11 -9.99
C GLY A 89 7.71 26.49 -9.95
N GLY A 90 7.79 25.18 -10.17
CA GLY A 90 8.98 24.43 -9.83
C GLY A 90 9.19 23.20 -10.71
N LYS A 91 10.38 22.61 -10.59
CA LYS A 91 10.68 21.30 -11.17
C LYS A 91 10.33 20.23 -10.17
N ILE A 92 9.61 19.19 -10.60
CA ILE A 92 9.31 18.03 -9.78
C ILE A 92 10.53 17.12 -9.75
N ALA A 93 10.95 16.71 -8.55
CA ALA A 93 11.99 15.70 -8.41
C ALA A 93 11.49 14.35 -8.98
N PRO A 94 12.31 13.60 -9.74
CA PRO A 94 11.89 12.30 -10.28
C PRO A 94 11.32 11.30 -9.25
N LEU A 95 11.71 11.38 -7.97
CA LEU A 95 11.15 10.56 -6.89
C LEU A 95 9.68 10.90 -6.55
N ASP A 96 9.28 12.16 -6.76
CA ASP A 96 7.93 12.69 -6.52
C ASP A 96 7.08 12.71 -7.80
N ASP A 97 7.63 12.26 -8.93
CA ASP A 97 6.85 12.08 -10.15
C ASP A 97 5.74 11.05 -9.89
N TYR A 98 4.51 11.39 -10.30
CA TYR A 98 3.34 10.52 -10.12
C TYR A 98 3.57 9.11 -10.67
N ARG A 99 4.38 8.96 -11.72
CA ARG A 99 4.74 7.65 -12.28
C ARG A 99 5.58 6.85 -11.30
N THR A 100 6.59 7.49 -10.70
CA THR A 100 7.44 6.87 -9.69
C THR A 100 6.63 6.51 -8.46
N VAL A 101 5.75 7.40 -8.00
CA VAL A 101 4.82 7.15 -6.89
C VAL A 101 3.93 5.93 -7.18
N MET A 102 3.33 5.86 -8.37
CA MET A 102 2.50 4.72 -8.77
C MET A 102 3.29 3.40 -8.82
N ILE A 103 4.51 3.43 -9.35
CA ILE A 103 5.38 2.25 -9.42
C ILE A 103 5.77 1.80 -8.02
N GLN A 104 6.29 2.70 -7.18
CA GLN A 104 6.69 2.41 -5.81
C GLN A 104 5.53 1.82 -5.02
N ARG A 105 4.35 2.44 -5.13
CA ARG A 105 3.16 2.00 -4.41
C ARG A 105 2.61 0.67 -4.94
N GLY A 106 2.65 0.42 -6.25
CA GLY A 106 2.27 -0.86 -6.82
C GLY A 106 3.20 -2.01 -6.39
N ILE A 107 4.51 -1.75 -6.35
CA ILE A 107 5.50 -2.71 -5.84
C ILE A 107 5.26 -2.96 -4.35
N PHE A 108 5.09 -1.89 -3.56
CA PHE A 108 4.83 -2.00 -2.13
C PHE A 108 3.55 -2.80 -1.86
N GLN A 109 2.43 -2.40 -2.46
CA GLN A 109 1.14 -3.07 -2.26
C GLN A 109 1.16 -4.53 -2.71
N SER A 110 1.84 -4.87 -3.81
CA SER A 110 1.92 -6.27 -4.25
C SER A 110 2.77 -7.13 -3.31
N ILE A 111 3.93 -6.63 -2.87
CA ILE A 111 4.84 -7.37 -1.98
C ILE A 111 4.28 -7.45 -0.56
N ALA A 112 3.87 -6.32 0.01
CA ALA A 112 3.37 -6.22 1.38
C ALA A 112 2.02 -6.93 1.55
N SER A 113 1.08 -6.73 0.63
CA SER A 113 -0.30 -7.23 0.82
C SER A 113 -0.48 -8.68 0.38
N MET A 114 0.36 -9.22 -0.51
CA MET A 114 0.16 -10.58 -1.06
C MET A 114 1.41 -11.45 -0.99
N GLY A 115 2.59 -10.91 -1.30
CA GLY A 115 3.82 -11.69 -1.36
C GLY A 115 4.30 -12.20 0.01
N LEU A 116 4.58 -11.27 0.93
CA LEU A 116 5.17 -11.59 2.24
C LEU A 116 4.23 -12.38 3.17
N PRO A 117 2.93 -12.04 3.30
CA PRO A 117 1.98 -12.85 4.06
C PRO A 117 1.88 -14.28 3.53
N ALA A 118 1.71 -14.45 2.21
CA ALA A 118 1.57 -15.78 1.60
C ALA A 118 2.84 -16.62 1.77
N PHE A 119 4.01 -16.02 1.55
CA PHE A 119 5.29 -16.69 1.76
C PHE A 119 5.47 -17.13 3.22
N THR A 120 5.05 -16.30 4.17
CA THR A 120 5.17 -16.59 5.60
C THR A 120 4.27 -17.75 6.00
N ILE A 121 2.98 -17.71 5.66
CA ILE A 121 2.03 -18.79 5.96
C ILE A 121 2.51 -20.09 5.31
N HIS A 122 2.90 -20.05 4.03
CA HIS A 122 3.41 -21.22 3.33
C HIS A 122 4.67 -21.80 4.01
N SER A 123 5.62 -20.94 4.40
CA SER A 123 6.84 -21.36 5.09
C SER A 123 6.52 -22.00 6.43
N VAL A 124 5.63 -21.39 7.22
CA VAL A 124 5.20 -21.90 8.53
C VAL A 124 4.57 -23.28 8.38
N VAL A 125 3.61 -23.46 7.46
CA VAL A 125 2.97 -24.75 7.19
C VAL A 125 3.98 -25.79 6.70
N ARG A 126 4.88 -25.41 5.79
CA ARG A 126 5.90 -26.31 5.22
C ARG A 126 6.90 -26.79 6.27
N TYR A 127 7.44 -25.88 7.08
CA TYR A 127 8.45 -26.23 8.09
C TYR A 127 7.84 -26.95 9.30
N SER A 128 6.64 -26.55 9.74
CA SER A 128 5.91 -27.29 10.78
C SER A 128 5.52 -28.68 10.30
N GLY A 129 5.07 -28.84 9.06
CA GLY A 129 4.81 -30.14 8.44
C GLY A 129 6.05 -31.03 8.37
N ARG A 130 7.20 -30.44 8.02
CA ARG A 130 8.49 -31.15 8.02
C ARG A 130 8.93 -31.56 9.43
N ALA A 131 8.71 -30.71 10.43
CA ALA A 131 9.05 -31.01 11.83
C ALA A 131 8.13 -32.10 12.43
N LEU A 132 6.86 -32.15 12.03
CA LEU A 132 5.87 -33.10 12.55
C LEU A 132 5.77 -34.40 11.73
N LYS A 133 6.64 -34.61 10.72
CA LYS A 133 6.55 -35.74 9.78
C LYS A 133 6.59 -37.11 10.46
N ASP A 134 7.35 -37.25 11.55
CA ASP A 134 7.59 -38.50 12.28
C ASP A 134 6.66 -38.67 13.50
N VAL A 135 5.71 -37.76 13.71
CA VAL A 135 4.75 -37.84 14.82
C VAL A 135 3.78 -39.00 14.59
N LYS A 136 3.73 -39.94 15.54
CA LYS A 136 2.86 -41.14 15.48
C LYS A 136 1.37 -40.79 15.43
N ASN A 137 0.97 -39.65 15.99
CA ASN A 137 -0.41 -39.20 15.96
C ASN A 137 -0.75 -38.53 14.62
N THR A 138 -1.50 -39.25 13.78
CA THR A 138 -1.94 -38.78 12.46
C THR A 138 -2.73 -37.48 12.51
N LYS A 139 -3.55 -37.24 13.54
CA LYS A 139 -4.32 -35.98 13.65
C LYS A 139 -3.40 -34.78 13.83
N VAL A 140 -2.37 -34.90 14.68
CA VAL A 140 -1.40 -33.83 14.93
C VAL A 140 -0.54 -33.57 13.69
N ARG A 141 -0.11 -34.64 13.01
CA ARG A 141 0.68 -34.54 11.77
C ARG A 141 -0.08 -33.87 10.63
N THR A 142 -1.39 -34.07 10.52
CA THR A 142 -2.22 -33.48 9.46
C THR A 142 -2.70 -32.06 9.82
N TRP A 143 -3.21 -31.85 11.03
CA TRP A 143 -3.86 -30.59 11.42
C TRP A 143 -2.92 -29.61 12.12
N GLY A 144 -1.82 -30.09 12.71
CA GLY A 144 -0.85 -29.25 13.41
C GLY A 144 -0.26 -28.17 12.51
N PRO A 145 0.28 -28.50 11.32
CA PRO A 145 0.84 -27.51 10.41
C PRO A 145 -0.17 -26.45 9.95
N ILE A 146 -1.39 -26.89 9.61
CA ILE A 146 -2.48 -26.02 9.15
C ILE A 146 -2.91 -25.06 10.27
N GLY A 147 -3.13 -25.59 11.47
CA GLY A 147 -3.48 -24.78 12.63
C GLY A 147 -2.40 -23.76 12.99
N LEU A 148 -1.13 -24.11 12.81
CA LEU A 148 0.00 -23.22 13.08
C LEU A 148 0.13 -22.13 12.02
N GLY A 149 -0.10 -22.45 10.74
CA GLY A 149 -0.20 -21.44 9.67
C GLY A 149 -1.31 -20.43 9.94
N LEU A 150 -2.50 -20.91 10.33
CA LEU A 150 -3.64 -20.07 10.69
C LEU A 150 -3.40 -19.19 11.92
N ALA A 151 -2.72 -19.73 12.93
CA ALA A 151 -2.41 -19.00 14.15
C ALA A 151 -1.43 -17.84 13.93
N VAL A 152 -0.63 -17.88 12.85
CA VAL A 152 0.32 -16.79 12.52
C VAL A 152 -0.39 -15.60 11.88
N VAL A 153 -1.49 -15.84 11.17
CA VAL A 153 -2.15 -14.81 10.37
C VAL A 153 -2.38 -13.54 11.19
N PRO A 154 -2.90 -13.53 12.45
CA PRO A 154 -3.29 -12.30 13.16
C PRO A 154 -2.13 -11.35 13.47
N PHE A 155 -0.91 -11.87 13.42
CA PHE A 155 0.32 -11.16 13.74
C PHE A 155 1.03 -10.64 12.48
N LEU A 156 0.62 -11.08 11.28
CA LEU A 156 1.25 -10.68 10.02
C LEU A 156 1.29 -9.15 9.83
N PRO A 157 0.21 -8.37 10.08
CA PRO A 157 0.26 -6.93 9.88
C PRO A 157 1.35 -6.26 10.71
N SER A 158 1.45 -6.58 12.00
CA SER A 158 2.47 -5.98 12.87
C SER A 158 3.89 -6.48 12.59
N LEU A 159 4.03 -7.67 12.00
CA LEU A 159 5.35 -8.23 11.67
C LEU A 159 5.93 -7.63 10.38
N PHE A 160 5.09 -7.24 9.42
CA PHE A 160 5.54 -6.88 8.08
C PHE A 160 5.22 -5.45 7.66
N ASP A 161 4.11 -4.85 8.08
CA ASP A 161 3.64 -3.58 7.49
C ASP A 161 4.70 -2.47 7.62
N GLU A 162 5.14 -2.17 8.85
CA GLU A 162 6.08 -1.07 9.13
C GLU A 162 7.53 -1.35 8.68
N PRO A 163 8.12 -2.56 8.90
CA PRO A 163 9.46 -2.85 8.40
C PRO A 163 9.57 -2.80 6.87
N VAL A 164 8.55 -3.29 6.17
CA VAL A 164 8.55 -3.34 4.70
C VAL A 164 8.38 -1.93 4.13
N GLU A 165 7.54 -1.10 4.74
CA GLU A 165 7.33 0.29 4.33
C GLU A 165 8.65 1.06 4.40
N ASN A 166 9.29 1.04 5.57
CA ASN A 166 10.57 1.69 5.80
C ASN A 166 11.66 1.16 4.85
N ALA A 167 11.71 -0.15 4.59
CA ALA A 167 12.69 -0.73 3.69
C ALA A 167 12.48 -0.26 2.24
N VAL A 168 11.25 -0.26 1.74
CA VAL A 168 10.95 0.17 0.37
C VAL A 168 11.24 1.65 0.20
N GLU A 169 10.79 2.51 1.13
CA GLU A 169 11.07 3.94 1.07
C GLU A 169 12.58 4.23 1.10
N TRP A 170 13.31 3.56 1.99
CA TRP A 170 14.76 3.71 2.07
C TRP A 170 15.46 3.28 0.78
N ILE A 171 15.07 2.15 0.17
CA ILE A 171 15.63 1.67 -1.10
C ILE A 171 15.40 2.70 -2.21
N PHE A 172 14.18 3.24 -2.31
CA PHE A 172 13.85 4.22 -3.34
C PHE A 172 14.61 5.53 -3.12
N HIS A 173 14.59 6.07 -1.90
CA HIS A 173 15.33 7.29 -1.57
C HIS A 173 16.83 7.10 -1.88
N LYS A 174 17.43 6.00 -1.42
CA LYS A 174 18.85 5.73 -1.67
C LYS A 174 19.16 5.51 -3.14
N GLY A 175 18.30 4.81 -3.88
CA GLY A 175 18.46 4.57 -5.31
C GLY A 175 18.44 5.87 -6.12
N PHE A 176 17.45 6.74 -5.87
CA PHE A 176 17.32 8.03 -6.55
C PHE A 176 18.41 9.01 -6.14
N GLU A 177 18.78 9.06 -4.85
CA GLU A 177 19.90 9.88 -4.36
C GLU A 177 21.23 9.45 -4.98
N THR A 178 21.47 8.14 -5.08
CA THR A 178 22.73 7.63 -5.66
C THR A 178 22.82 7.88 -7.16
N TYR A 179 21.69 7.80 -7.88
CA TYR A 179 21.67 8.02 -9.32
C TYR A 179 21.72 9.50 -9.72
N GLY A 180 21.01 10.38 -9.00
CA GLY A 180 20.83 11.78 -9.40
C GLY A 180 21.12 12.83 -8.33
N GLY A 181 21.67 12.43 -7.18
CA GLY A 181 22.00 13.31 -6.07
C GLY A 181 20.76 13.87 -5.35
N LYS A 182 20.97 14.87 -4.50
CA LYS A 182 19.89 15.51 -3.71
C LYS A 182 18.77 16.11 -4.57
N ALA A 183 19.06 16.51 -5.81
CA ALA A 183 18.05 17.05 -6.72
C ALA A 183 16.98 16.02 -7.13
N PHE A 184 17.27 14.71 -7.03
CA PHE A 184 16.33 13.65 -7.41
C PHE A 184 15.40 13.20 -6.30
N VAL A 185 15.76 13.50 -5.05
CA VAL A 185 14.98 13.19 -3.84
C VAL A 185 14.40 14.44 -3.17
N GLY A 186 14.90 15.64 -3.51
CA GLY A 186 14.42 16.89 -2.94
C GLY A 186 14.62 16.95 -1.43
N ASP A 187 13.57 17.40 -0.72
CA ASP A 187 13.50 17.43 0.74
C ASP A 187 12.79 16.19 1.33
N ALA A 188 12.55 15.16 0.52
CA ALA A 188 11.86 13.96 0.98
C ALA A 188 12.68 13.24 2.05
N PRO A 189 12.07 12.79 3.16
CA PRO A 189 12.76 11.99 4.15
C PRO A 189 13.08 10.60 3.60
N ALA A 190 14.11 9.95 4.15
CA ALA A 190 14.51 8.61 3.76
C ALA A 190 13.47 7.53 4.14
N THR A 191 12.63 7.79 5.14
CA THR A 191 11.53 6.94 5.61
C THR A 191 10.41 7.81 6.22
N GLY A 192 9.19 7.30 6.31
CA GLY A 192 8.00 8.01 6.80
C GLY A 192 7.39 8.99 5.79
N ARG A 193 7.63 8.80 4.48
CA ARG A 193 7.13 9.72 3.45
C ARG A 193 5.63 9.52 3.19
N GLU A 194 5.16 8.28 3.14
CA GLU A 194 3.73 7.96 2.98
C GLU A 194 2.87 8.62 4.07
N ASP A 195 3.31 8.63 5.33
CA ASP A 195 2.63 9.31 6.44
C ASP A 195 2.49 10.82 6.25
N LEU A 196 3.47 11.46 5.60
CA LEU A 196 3.42 12.89 5.27
C LEU A 196 2.45 13.16 4.12
N LEU A 197 2.36 12.23 3.15
CA LEU A 197 1.42 12.31 2.03
C LEU A 197 -0.02 11.99 2.47
N ALA A 198 -0.21 11.14 3.47
CA ALA A 198 -1.50 10.73 4.00
C ALA A 198 -2.14 11.78 4.93
N LYS A 199 -1.35 12.66 5.57
CA LYS A 199 -1.86 13.78 6.37
C LYS A 199 -2.53 14.81 5.45
N ARG A 200 -3.86 14.76 5.36
CA ARG A 200 -4.66 15.87 4.80
C ARG A 200 -4.26 17.17 5.50
N PRO A 201 -4.21 18.33 4.80
CA PRO A 201 -4.10 19.61 5.47
C PRO A 201 -5.25 19.70 6.49
N LYS A 202 -4.92 19.85 7.77
CA LYS A 202 -5.91 19.98 8.84
C LYS A 202 -6.83 21.14 8.46
N GLU A 203 -8.11 20.82 8.29
CA GLU A 203 -9.19 21.80 8.36
C GLU A 203 -8.98 22.53 9.68
N LYS A 204 -8.57 23.81 9.61
CA LYS A 204 -8.44 24.64 10.80
C LYS A 204 -9.84 24.68 11.43
N GLU A 205 -9.97 24.15 12.62
CA GLU A 205 -11.15 24.35 13.45
C GLU A 205 -11.39 25.87 13.55
N LEU A 206 -12.52 26.30 13.00
CA LEU A 206 -13.14 27.61 13.23
C LEU A 206 -14.21 27.45 14.29
#